data_AF-A0A6G4WP60-F1
#
_entry.id   AF-A0A6G4WP60-F1
#
_cell.length_a   1.000
_cell.length_b   1.000
_cell.length_c   1.000
_cell.angle_alpha   90.00
_cell.angle_beta   90.00
_cell.angle_gamma   90.00
#
_symmetry.space_group_name_H-M   'P 1'
#
loop_
_entity.id
_entity.type
_entity.pdbx_description
1 polymer ?
#
loop_
_entity_poly.entity_id
_entity_poly.type
_entity_poly.pdbx_seq_one_letter_code
_entity_poly.pdbx_strand_id
1 'polypeptide(L)'
;MKRVTLSAHGATVRLDVDSGDHIGSRIARRLDWYERDLLEDARNRVRRGGVAVDVGAHIGNHTTWFAAVCGLRVVAIEPNAQSRAQLLRNVHLSRLADQVDVIGAAAGAAKGKARLQQPRRSNTGMARAVRDRAGNIPVVPLDSLGLRDVTLIKIDVEGGEMDILRGARETIERDRPVLYIETEGKRLRQVDDFLSEYGYAKFGQYAITPTYGYAPAGHGQVRLSTAVMAHPKREHFVHELLEDLDGPAEVVWDRYNDRWDTGRRSLLAHAPEATHHLVIQDDVQPCKELLAGCAEMLRHVPPGNPVALYMGRSRTQPHRFRMSELVTAAQARDASFAVFEGPWWGQAVIVPTMSIPGIVSYGDTHPEITNYDHRIAYYFASIGTPCYYTMPSLVEHRTGPDNPSLLAHGNAVTRRASWFVGLDETPARVDWSRGVVTPSDLPAKVREAFPPTPSYPRVPVLSRPRRTRTPVRG
;
A
#
# COMPACT_ATOMS: atom_id res chain seq x y z
N MET A 1 28.66 21.65 -6.13
CA MET A 1 27.31 21.06 -5.92
C MET A 1 26.28 21.80 -6.76
N LYS A 2 25.32 21.07 -7.34
CA LYS A 2 24.19 21.59 -8.13
C LYS A 2 22.89 21.20 -7.41
N ARG A 3 21.95 22.12 -7.29
CA ARG A 3 20.60 21.83 -6.78
C ARG A 3 19.70 21.34 -7.91
N VAL A 4 18.98 20.25 -7.66
CA VAL A 4 18.04 19.64 -8.61
C VAL A 4 16.70 19.45 -7.90
N THR A 5 15.61 19.71 -8.62
CA THR A 5 14.24 19.40 -8.16
C THR A 5 13.71 18.25 -9.01
N LEU A 6 13.26 17.18 -8.36
CA LEU A 6 12.75 15.97 -8.99
C LEU A 6 11.29 15.78 -8.59
N SER A 7 10.42 15.37 -9.53
CA SER A 7 8.99 15.13 -9.26
C SER A 7 8.50 13.80 -9.84
N ALA A 8 7.79 13.00 -9.03
CA ALA A 8 7.21 11.71 -9.43
C ALA A 8 5.99 11.41 -8.55
N HIS A 9 4.92 10.88 -9.16
CA HIS A 9 3.69 10.45 -8.46
C HIS A 9 3.12 11.49 -7.48
N GLY A 10 3.17 12.77 -7.86
CA GLY A 10 2.66 13.88 -7.04
C GLY A 10 3.59 14.35 -5.91
N ALA A 11 4.74 13.69 -5.70
CA ALA A 11 5.76 14.12 -4.75
C ALA A 11 6.84 14.97 -5.44
N THR A 12 7.42 15.91 -4.69
CA THR A 12 8.54 16.74 -5.16
C THR A 12 9.68 16.71 -4.13
N VAL A 13 10.88 16.40 -4.59
CA VAL A 13 12.11 16.23 -3.80
C VAL A 13 13.17 17.21 -4.29
N ARG A 14 14.00 17.74 -3.39
CA ARG A 14 15.12 18.63 -3.73
C ARG A 14 16.43 18.05 -3.24
N LEU A 15 17.36 17.84 -4.15
CA LEU A 15 18.67 17.27 -3.87
C LEU A 15 19.77 18.25 -4.24
N ASP A 16 20.74 18.44 -3.36
CA ASP A 16 22.05 18.97 -3.70
C ASP A 16 22.94 17.79 -4.10
N VAL A 17 23.39 17.79 -5.35
CA VAL A 17 24.24 16.74 -5.94
C VAL A 17 25.63 17.26 -6.27
N ASP A 18 26.64 16.41 -6.16
CA ASP A 18 27.98 16.74 -6.64
C ASP A 18 28.12 16.27 -8.09
N SER A 19 28.32 17.21 -9.03
CA SER A 19 28.49 16.89 -10.45
C SER A 19 29.80 16.16 -10.75
N GLY A 20 30.76 16.14 -9.80
CA GLY A 20 31.99 15.36 -9.88
C GLY A 20 31.83 13.90 -9.42
N ASP A 21 30.74 13.57 -8.71
CA ASP A 21 30.39 12.21 -8.30
C ASP A 21 29.58 11.50 -9.39
N HIS A 22 29.72 10.16 -9.52
CA HIS A 22 29.06 9.39 -10.58
C HIS A 22 27.53 9.53 -10.57
N ILE A 23 26.92 9.33 -9.40
CA ILE A 23 25.47 9.38 -9.23
C ILE A 23 25.01 10.83 -9.35
N GLY A 24 25.70 11.74 -8.66
CA GLY A 24 25.36 13.16 -8.70
C GLY A 24 25.42 13.77 -10.10
N SER A 25 26.42 13.40 -10.90
CA SER A 25 26.55 13.81 -12.30
C SER A 25 25.39 13.31 -13.18
N ARG A 26 24.97 12.05 -13.01
CA ARG A 26 23.84 11.49 -13.75
C ARG A 26 22.54 12.20 -13.42
N ILE A 27 22.24 12.41 -12.14
CA ILE A 27 21.04 13.15 -11.69
C ILE A 27 21.08 14.58 -12.23
N ALA A 28 22.21 15.27 -12.10
CA ALA A 28 22.40 16.64 -12.57
C ALA A 28 22.20 16.81 -14.09
N ARG A 29 22.57 15.80 -14.88
CA ARG A 29 22.48 15.79 -16.34
C ARG A 29 21.09 15.38 -16.84
N ARG A 30 20.49 14.34 -16.24
CA ARG A 30 19.19 13.82 -16.68
C ARG A 30 18.01 14.54 -16.06
N LEU A 31 18.22 15.25 -14.94
CA LEU A 31 17.15 15.85 -14.14
C LEU A 31 16.08 14.81 -13.74
N ASP A 32 16.53 13.57 -13.51
CA ASP A 32 15.71 12.44 -13.12
C ASP A 32 16.45 11.63 -12.04
N TRP A 33 15.71 10.79 -11.32
CA TRP A 33 16.29 9.89 -10.33
C TRP A 33 17.28 8.92 -10.96
N TYR A 34 18.30 8.57 -10.18
CA TYR A 34 19.18 7.46 -10.53
C TYR A 34 18.42 6.13 -10.29
N GLU A 35 18.59 5.16 -11.21
CA GLU A 35 17.92 3.84 -11.16
C GLU A 35 16.39 3.89 -11.09
N ARG A 36 15.80 4.75 -11.94
CA ARG A 36 14.36 5.01 -11.97
C ARG A 36 13.51 3.75 -12.15
N ASP A 37 13.98 2.78 -12.93
CA ASP A 37 13.33 1.49 -13.15
C ASP A 37 13.22 0.65 -11.87
N LEU A 38 14.30 0.56 -11.07
CA LEU A 38 14.29 -0.08 -9.76
C LEU A 38 13.32 0.63 -8.81
N LEU A 39 13.39 1.96 -8.78
CA LEU A 39 12.56 2.80 -7.91
C LEU A 39 11.06 2.64 -8.16
N GLU A 40 10.66 2.56 -9.43
CA GLU A 40 9.27 2.31 -9.82
C GLU A 40 8.82 0.87 -9.49
N ASP A 41 9.68 -0.11 -9.74
CA ASP A 41 9.39 -1.50 -9.37
C ASP A 41 9.21 -1.64 -7.85
N ALA A 42 10.10 -1.04 -7.05
CA ALA A 42 10.00 -1.01 -5.60
C ALA A 42 8.68 -0.36 -5.13
N ARG A 43 8.32 0.80 -5.69
CA ARG A 43 7.05 1.48 -5.38
C ARG A 43 5.84 0.57 -5.59
N ASN A 44 5.84 -0.25 -6.64
CA ASN A 44 4.71 -1.11 -7.00
C ASN A 44 4.62 -2.37 -6.12
N ARG A 45 5.69 -2.73 -5.41
CA ARG A 45 5.74 -3.93 -4.56
C ARG A 45 5.57 -3.66 -3.08
N VAL A 46 5.79 -2.43 -2.63
CA VAL A 46 5.81 -2.10 -1.20
C VAL A 46 4.49 -1.51 -0.71
N ARG A 47 4.18 -1.79 0.55
CA ARG A 47 2.99 -1.26 1.23
C ARG A 47 3.25 0.16 1.74
N ARG A 48 2.38 1.13 1.39
CA ARG A 48 2.44 2.50 1.94
C ARG A 48 2.34 2.49 3.47
N GLY A 49 3.05 3.40 4.13
CA GLY A 49 3.06 3.51 5.59
C GLY A 49 3.90 2.44 6.33
N GLY A 50 4.60 1.56 5.62
CA GLY A 50 5.60 0.65 6.21
C GLY A 50 6.96 1.32 6.43
N VAL A 51 7.94 0.52 6.86
CA VAL A 51 9.34 0.93 7.04
C VAL A 51 10.21 0.43 5.90
N ALA A 52 11.06 1.30 5.34
CA ALA A 52 12.15 0.94 4.44
C ALA A 52 13.50 1.05 5.14
N VAL A 53 14.41 0.12 4.87
CA VAL A 53 15.81 0.21 5.28
C VAL A 53 16.68 0.40 4.04
N ASP A 54 17.43 1.49 3.96
CA ASP A 54 18.33 1.81 2.85
C ASP A 54 19.78 1.67 3.33
N VAL A 55 20.41 0.53 3.06
CA VAL A 55 21.78 0.23 3.47
C VAL A 55 22.74 0.60 2.35
N GLY A 56 23.67 1.51 2.64
CA GLY A 56 24.47 2.18 1.60
C GLY A 56 23.71 3.35 0.98
N ALA A 57 23.07 4.17 1.81
CA ALA A 57 22.16 5.23 1.36
C ALA A 57 22.86 6.35 0.54
N HIS A 58 24.19 6.46 0.64
CA HIS A 58 25.03 7.41 -0.09
C HIS A 58 24.52 8.86 0.01
N ILE A 59 24.15 9.51 -1.10
CA ILE A 59 23.61 10.88 -1.12
C ILE A 59 22.09 10.96 -0.91
N GLY A 60 21.41 9.81 -0.77
CA GLY A 60 19.97 9.75 -0.48
C GLY A 60 19.02 9.74 -1.68
N ASN A 61 19.48 9.36 -2.87
CA ASN A 61 18.60 9.17 -4.03
C ASN A 61 17.44 8.21 -3.73
N HIS A 62 17.77 7.00 -3.27
CA HIS A 62 16.81 5.96 -2.92
C HIS A 62 16.04 6.30 -1.64
N THR A 63 16.75 6.69 -0.59
CA THR A 63 16.14 7.17 0.67
C THR A 63 15.02 8.20 0.44
N THR A 64 15.27 9.24 -0.37
CA THR A 64 14.24 10.29 -0.59
C THR A 64 13.08 9.81 -1.46
N TRP A 65 13.30 8.88 -2.39
CA TRP A 65 12.21 8.24 -3.14
C TRP A 65 11.33 7.39 -2.23
N PHE A 66 11.91 6.50 -1.42
CA PHE A 66 11.16 5.64 -0.50
C PHE A 66 10.33 6.46 0.49
N ALA A 67 10.87 7.57 0.98
CA ALA A 67 10.12 8.49 1.84
C ALA A 67 9.02 9.24 1.07
N ALA A 68 9.40 10.07 0.10
CA ALA A 68 8.46 11.03 -0.52
C ALA A 68 7.46 10.38 -1.47
N VAL A 69 7.90 9.41 -2.27
CA VAL A 69 7.11 8.79 -3.35
C VAL A 69 6.35 7.58 -2.83
N CYS A 70 7.06 6.66 -2.16
CA CYS A 70 6.43 5.46 -1.61
C CYS A 70 5.67 5.73 -0.30
N GLY A 71 5.93 6.86 0.38
CA GLY A 71 5.26 7.21 1.63
C GLY A 71 5.67 6.30 2.79
N LEU A 72 6.95 5.90 2.84
CA LEU A 72 7.51 5.03 3.87
C LEU A 72 8.27 5.83 4.92
N ARG A 73 8.30 5.34 6.15
CA ARG A 73 9.35 5.76 7.09
C ARG A 73 10.66 5.09 6.67
N VAL A 74 11.75 5.82 6.60
CA VAL A 74 13.03 5.29 6.09
C VAL A 74 14.11 5.33 7.17
N VAL A 75 14.80 4.21 7.35
CA VAL A 75 16.03 4.11 8.12
C VAL A 75 17.19 3.98 7.13
N ALA A 76 17.96 5.06 6.96
CA ALA A 76 19.06 5.14 6.02
C ALA A 76 20.39 4.93 6.75
N ILE A 77 21.18 3.95 6.31
CA ILE A 77 22.46 3.57 6.95
C ILE A 77 23.60 3.96 6.02
N GLU A 78 24.44 4.90 6.45
CA GLU A 78 25.57 5.42 5.67
C GLU A 78 26.83 5.62 6.55
N PRO A 79 27.85 4.75 6.42
CA PRO A 79 29.07 4.84 7.23
C PRO A 79 29.98 6.01 6.84
N ASN A 80 30.02 6.41 5.56
CA ASN A 80 30.87 7.49 5.06
C ASN A 80 30.37 8.85 5.56
N ALA A 81 31.19 9.53 6.35
CA ALA A 81 30.82 10.80 6.95
C ALA A 81 30.49 11.91 5.92
N GLN A 82 31.17 11.92 4.77
CA GLN A 82 30.93 12.91 3.72
C GLN A 82 29.60 12.65 3.01
N SER A 83 29.36 11.41 2.58
CA SER A 83 28.09 11.02 1.93
C SER A 83 26.92 11.19 2.90
N ARG A 84 27.07 10.75 4.16
CA ARG A 84 26.07 10.95 5.22
C ARG A 84 25.71 12.42 5.43
N ALA A 85 26.71 13.30 5.45
CA ALA A 85 26.45 14.74 5.58
C ALA A 85 25.64 15.28 4.39
N GLN A 86 25.86 14.76 3.18
CA GLN A 86 25.08 15.11 2.00
C GLN A 86 23.66 14.54 2.04
N LEU A 87 23.49 13.28 2.45
CA LEU A 87 22.20 12.65 2.70
C LEU A 87 21.35 13.47 3.68
N LEU A 88 21.91 13.84 4.84
CA LEU A 88 21.23 14.67 5.83
C LEU A 88 20.76 16.01 5.25
N ARG A 89 21.60 16.68 4.44
CA ARG A 89 21.21 17.91 3.75
C ARG A 89 20.06 17.67 2.77
N ASN A 90 20.12 16.61 1.98
CA ASN A 90 19.10 16.28 0.99
C ASN A 90 17.74 15.92 1.62
N VAL A 91 17.76 15.17 2.72
CA VAL A 91 16.57 14.89 3.55
C VAL A 91 15.95 16.19 4.05
N HIS A 92 16.77 17.11 4.57
CA HIS A 92 16.29 18.40 5.06
C HIS A 92 15.72 19.28 3.94
N LEU A 93 16.43 19.41 2.80
CA LEU A 93 15.98 20.18 1.64
C LEU A 93 14.65 19.70 1.07
N SER A 94 14.41 18.39 1.16
CA SER A 94 13.18 17.74 0.71
C SER A 94 12.07 17.75 1.77
N ARG A 95 12.30 18.33 2.96
CA ARG A 95 11.35 18.37 4.08
C ARG A 95 10.94 16.98 4.59
N LEU A 96 11.88 16.02 4.58
CA LEU A 96 11.65 14.63 4.95
C LEU A 96 12.22 14.27 6.34
N ALA A 97 12.64 15.26 7.12
CA ALA A 97 13.30 15.02 8.42
C ALA A 97 12.43 14.26 9.44
N ASP A 98 11.10 14.38 9.35
CA ASP A 98 10.17 13.64 10.21
C ASP A 98 9.92 12.18 9.75
N GLN A 99 10.37 11.83 8.54
CA GLN A 99 10.14 10.51 7.92
C GLN A 99 11.43 9.69 7.78
N VAL A 100 12.61 10.31 7.88
CA VAL A 100 13.89 9.67 7.60
C VAL A 100 14.83 9.75 8.81
N ASP A 101 15.19 8.60 9.34
CA ASP A 101 16.23 8.42 10.35
C ASP A 101 17.56 8.04 9.67
N VAL A 102 18.64 8.78 9.93
CA VAL A 102 19.96 8.53 9.34
C VAL A 102 20.93 7.99 10.37
N ILE A 103 21.47 6.80 10.14
CA ILE A 103 22.41 6.11 11.04
C ILE A 103 23.81 6.14 10.43
N GLY A 104 24.74 6.75 11.17
CA GLY A 104 26.17 6.79 10.81
C GLY A 104 26.93 5.52 11.20
N ALA A 105 26.52 4.39 10.64
CA ALA A 105 27.11 3.07 10.90
C ALA A 105 27.25 2.26 9.61
N ALA A 106 28.01 1.18 9.65
CA ALA A 106 27.90 0.09 8.70
C ALA A 106 26.88 -0.94 9.22
N ALA A 107 26.18 -1.63 8.34
CA ALA A 107 25.35 -2.78 8.72
C ALA A 107 26.18 -4.08 8.62
N GLY A 108 25.86 -5.09 9.43
CA GLY A 108 26.53 -6.39 9.38
C GLY A 108 26.00 -7.39 10.40
N ALA A 109 26.60 -8.59 10.46
CA ALA A 109 26.02 -9.73 11.17
C ALA A 109 26.01 -9.59 12.71
N ALA A 110 26.90 -8.78 13.27
CA ALA A 110 27.04 -8.58 14.70
C ALA A 110 27.55 -7.18 15.02
N LYS A 111 27.26 -6.69 16.23
CA LYS A 111 27.81 -5.42 16.73
C LYS A 111 29.34 -5.44 16.66
N GLY A 112 29.94 -4.33 16.26
CA GLY A 112 31.38 -4.25 16.09
C GLY A 112 31.88 -2.91 15.59
N LYS A 113 33.11 -2.94 15.07
CA LYS A 113 33.77 -1.77 14.46
C LYS A 113 34.32 -2.14 13.09
N ALA A 114 34.37 -1.15 12.22
CA ALA A 114 34.88 -1.24 10.86
C ALA A 114 35.72 -0.01 10.51
N ARG A 115 36.50 -0.14 9.44
CA ARG A 115 37.21 0.94 8.77
C ARG A 115 36.73 1.01 7.33
N LEU A 116 36.55 2.22 6.80
CA LEU A 116 36.30 2.41 5.37
C LEU A 116 37.59 2.24 4.59
N GLN A 117 37.55 1.39 3.57
CA GLN A 117 38.55 1.32 2.52
C GLN A 117 37.97 2.02 1.29
N GLN A 118 38.60 3.11 0.86
CA GLN A 118 38.22 3.82 -0.37
C GLN A 118 39.26 3.54 -1.46
N PRO A 119 38.87 2.97 -2.61
CA PRO A 119 39.81 2.70 -3.70
C PRO A 119 40.41 3.98 -4.30
N ARG A 120 39.63 5.08 -4.41
CA ARG A 120 40.05 6.41 -4.90
C ARG A 120 39.16 7.54 -4.34
N ARG A 121 39.70 8.75 -4.15
CA ARG A 121 38.97 9.94 -3.62
C ARG A 121 37.75 10.38 -4.46
N SER A 122 37.72 10.08 -5.77
CA SER A 122 36.68 10.56 -6.70
C SER A 122 35.52 9.59 -6.92
N ASN A 123 35.50 8.42 -6.25
CA ASN A 123 34.43 7.44 -6.41
C ASN A 123 33.95 6.94 -5.05
N THR A 124 33.29 7.82 -4.30
CA THR A 124 32.87 7.57 -2.91
C THR A 124 31.84 6.46 -2.76
N GLY A 125 31.12 6.11 -3.84
CA GLY A 125 30.15 5.01 -3.88
C GLY A 125 30.79 3.62 -3.72
N MET A 126 32.04 3.44 -4.17
CA MET A 126 32.76 2.15 -4.08
C MET A 126 33.44 1.94 -2.71
N ALA A 127 33.05 2.69 -1.69
CA ALA A 127 33.70 2.61 -0.39
C ALA A 127 33.23 1.36 0.35
N ARG A 128 34.17 0.51 0.76
CA ARG A 128 33.87 -0.74 1.48
C ARG A 128 34.11 -0.57 2.97
N ALA A 129 33.14 -0.94 3.81
CA ALA A 129 33.35 -1.09 5.24
C ALA A 129 33.95 -2.48 5.54
N VAL A 130 35.16 -2.51 6.09
CA VAL A 130 35.86 -3.74 6.45
C VAL A 130 35.96 -3.83 7.96
N ARG A 131 35.61 -5.00 8.53
CA ARG A 131 35.64 -5.23 9.98
C ARG A 131 37.06 -5.02 10.51
N ASP A 132 37.18 -4.16 11.52
CA ASP A 132 38.44 -3.79 12.15
C ASP A 132 38.14 -3.37 13.60
N ARG A 133 38.70 -4.09 14.58
CA ARG A 133 38.51 -3.76 16.01
C ARG A 133 39.07 -2.38 16.37
N ALA A 134 40.09 -1.93 15.64
CA ALA A 134 40.67 -0.59 15.75
C ALA A 134 40.00 0.44 14.81
N GLY A 135 38.97 0.02 14.06
CA GLY A 135 38.16 0.88 13.21
C GLY A 135 37.36 1.89 14.03
N ASN A 136 36.93 2.97 13.39
CA ASN A 136 36.18 4.07 14.03
C ASN A 136 34.70 4.11 13.61
N ILE A 137 34.25 3.19 12.77
CA ILE A 137 32.87 3.14 12.29
C ILE A 137 32.14 2.02 13.02
N PRO A 138 31.02 2.29 13.70
CA PRO A 138 30.24 1.25 14.33
C PRO A 138 29.62 0.32 13.27
N VAL A 139 29.55 -0.97 13.59
CA VAL A 139 28.82 -1.98 12.82
C VAL A 139 27.59 -2.38 13.63
N VAL A 140 26.41 -2.39 13.00
CA VAL A 140 25.14 -2.72 13.65
C VAL A 140 24.37 -3.79 12.87
N PRO A 141 23.84 -4.84 13.53
CA PRO A 141 22.83 -5.72 12.94
C PRO A 141 21.51 -4.97 12.76
N LEU A 142 20.82 -5.20 11.64
CA LEU A 142 19.51 -4.60 11.40
C LEU A 142 18.50 -5.02 12.46
N ASP A 143 18.52 -6.29 12.89
CA ASP A 143 17.63 -6.80 13.94
C ASP A 143 17.82 -6.06 15.27
N SER A 144 19.02 -5.53 15.53
CA SER A 144 19.31 -4.76 16.77
C SER A 144 18.68 -3.37 16.79
N LEU A 145 18.13 -2.90 15.67
CA LEU A 145 17.47 -1.61 15.56
C LEU A 145 16.01 -1.65 16.05
N GLY A 146 15.45 -2.85 16.30
CA GLY A 146 14.09 -3.00 16.83
C GLY A 146 12.99 -2.51 15.89
N LEU A 147 13.26 -2.50 14.59
CA LEU A 147 12.30 -2.06 13.58
C LEU A 147 11.13 -3.04 13.48
N ARG A 148 9.97 -2.53 13.09
CA ARG A 148 8.72 -3.28 12.85
C ARG A 148 8.10 -2.79 11.55
N ASP A 149 7.23 -3.60 10.97
CA ASP A 149 6.54 -3.27 9.72
C ASP A 149 7.52 -2.98 8.56
N VAL A 150 8.67 -3.66 8.55
CA VAL A 150 9.67 -3.49 7.50
C VAL A 150 9.13 -4.08 6.20
N THR A 151 8.81 -3.22 5.23
CA THR A 151 8.26 -3.63 3.93
C THR A 151 9.33 -3.70 2.84
N LEU A 152 10.48 -3.05 3.04
CA LEU A 152 11.53 -2.92 2.05
C LEU A 152 12.91 -2.88 2.71
N ILE A 153 13.87 -3.64 2.17
CA ILE A 153 15.30 -3.49 2.49
C ILE A 153 16.08 -3.38 1.18
N LYS A 154 16.79 -2.27 1.00
CA LYS A 154 17.80 -2.12 -0.04
C LYS A 154 19.19 -2.35 0.57
N ILE A 155 20.00 -3.16 -0.09
CA ILE A 155 21.40 -3.44 0.26
C ILE A 155 22.25 -3.12 -0.96
N ASP A 156 23.01 -2.04 -0.86
CA ASP A 156 23.88 -1.54 -1.93
C ASP A 156 25.22 -1.18 -1.30
N VAL A 157 26.03 -2.22 -1.13
CA VAL A 157 27.31 -2.12 -0.44
C VAL A 157 28.31 -3.03 -1.12
N GLU A 158 29.58 -2.69 -0.99
CA GLU A 158 30.67 -3.46 -1.57
C GLU A 158 31.06 -4.67 -0.70
N GLY A 159 30.51 -5.85 -0.98
CA GLY A 159 31.01 -7.11 -0.42
C GLY A 159 30.70 -7.36 1.07
N GLY A 160 29.66 -6.73 1.61
CA GLY A 160 29.13 -6.93 2.97
C GLY A 160 27.70 -7.50 3.03
N GLU A 161 27.13 -7.83 1.88
CA GLU A 161 25.72 -8.17 1.65
C GLU A 161 25.29 -9.37 2.51
N MET A 162 26.08 -10.45 2.50
CA MET A 162 25.79 -11.65 3.30
C MET A 162 25.81 -11.42 4.81
N ASP A 163 26.70 -10.57 5.30
CA ASP A 163 26.74 -10.26 6.73
C ASP A 163 25.55 -9.38 7.13
N ILE A 164 25.11 -8.49 6.26
CA ILE A 164 23.90 -7.68 6.47
C ILE A 164 22.66 -8.58 6.52
N LEU A 165 22.53 -9.51 5.58
CA LEU A 165 21.43 -10.49 5.56
C LEU A 165 21.37 -11.32 6.85
N ARG A 166 22.53 -11.80 7.33
CA ARG A 166 22.61 -12.51 8.62
C ARG A 166 22.21 -11.64 9.81
N GLY A 167 22.55 -10.36 9.77
CA GLY A 167 22.18 -9.38 10.79
C GLY A 167 20.72 -8.90 10.69
N ALA A 168 19.96 -9.40 9.71
CA ALA A 168 18.58 -9.04 9.43
C ALA A 168 17.63 -10.25 9.42
N ARG A 169 18.10 -11.41 9.92
CA ARG A 169 17.39 -12.69 9.86
C ARG A 169 16.01 -12.61 10.51
N GLU A 170 15.94 -12.06 11.72
CA GLU A 170 14.67 -11.99 12.45
C GLU A 170 13.68 -11.07 11.73
N THR A 171 14.18 -9.98 11.15
CA THR A 171 13.37 -9.05 10.35
C THR A 171 12.88 -9.69 9.04
N ILE A 172 13.74 -10.42 8.32
CA ILE A 172 13.38 -11.12 7.08
C ILE A 172 12.31 -12.19 7.34
N GLU A 173 12.49 -12.98 8.41
CA GLU A 173 11.56 -14.04 8.78
C GLU A 173 10.20 -13.49 9.22
N ARG A 174 10.22 -12.42 10.04
CA ARG A 174 9.03 -11.82 10.64
C ARG A 174 8.23 -10.95 9.68
N ASP A 175 8.88 -9.96 9.08
CA ASP A 175 8.19 -8.89 8.33
C ASP A 175 8.12 -9.21 6.84
N ARG A 176 8.90 -10.19 6.37
CA ARG A 176 8.96 -10.65 4.97
C ARG A 176 9.08 -9.50 3.93
N PRO A 177 10.01 -8.54 4.11
CA PRO A 177 10.17 -7.38 3.22
C PRO A 177 10.55 -7.77 1.80
N VAL A 178 10.24 -6.91 0.83
CA VAL A 178 10.88 -6.93 -0.49
C VAL A 178 12.34 -6.52 -0.33
N LEU A 179 13.25 -7.17 -1.04
CA LEU A 179 14.69 -6.91 -0.98
C LEU A 179 15.20 -6.46 -2.35
N TYR A 180 16.09 -5.48 -2.38
CA TYR A 180 16.93 -5.18 -3.55
C TYR A 180 18.39 -5.24 -3.12
N ILE A 181 19.17 -6.09 -3.76
CA ILE A 181 20.54 -6.40 -3.32
C ILE A 181 21.50 -6.26 -4.51
N GLU A 182 22.41 -5.29 -4.43
CA GLU A 182 23.54 -5.19 -5.35
C GLU A 182 24.54 -6.31 -5.03
N THR A 183 24.77 -7.24 -5.96
CA THR A 183 25.69 -8.37 -5.76
C THR A 183 26.03 -9.05 -7.08
N GLU A 184 27.18 -9.73 -7.14
CA GLU A 184 27.67 -10.39 -8.36
C GLU A 184 28.48 -11.67 -8.07
N GLY A 185 28.68 -12.48 -9.12
CA GLY A 185 29.59 -13.61 -9.10
C GLY A 185 29.29 -14.65 -8.01
N LYS A 186 30.30 -14.96 -7.18
CA LYS A 186 30.15 -15.95 -6.09
C LYS A 186 29.22 -15.46 -4.98
N ARG A 187 29.14 -14.14 -4.73
CA ARG A 187 28.29 -13.56 -3.68
C ARG A 187 26.82 -13.67 -4.04
N LEU A 188 26.48 -13.48 -5.32
CA LEU A 188 25.12 -13.67 -5.82
C LEU A 188 24.59 -15.07 -5.47
N ARG A 189 25.37 -16.13 -5.72
CA ARG A 189 24.97 -17.50 -5.35
C ARG A 189 24.72 -17.67 -3.85
N GLN A 190 25.57 -17.09 -3.01
CA GLN A 190 25.39 -17.14 -1.56
C GLN A 190 24.11 -16.43 -1.10
N VAL A 191 23.78 -15.31 -1.74
CA VAL A 191 22.54 -14.57 -1.49
C VAL A 191 21.33 -15.39 -1.95
N ASP A 192 21.39 -15.97 -3.15
CA ASP A 192 20.34 -16.84 -3.70
C ASP A 192 20.08 -18.02 -2.75
N ASP A 193 21.12 -18.75 -2.36
CA ASP A 193 21.03 -19.91 -1.47
C ASP A 193 20.42 -19.51 -0.11
N PHE A 194 20.94 -18.45 0.52
CA PHE A 194 20.44 -17.98 1.81
C PHE A 194 18.97 -17.58 1.75
N LEU A 195 18.57 -16.79 0.75
CA LEU A 195 17.18 -16.30 0.65
C LEU A 195 16.20 -17.42 0.27
N SER A 196 16.65 -18.42 -0.48
CA SER A 196 15.83 -19.60 -0.78
C SER A 196 15.40 -20.36 0.49
N GLU A 197 16.25 -20.42 1.53
CA GLU A 197 15.92 -21.03 2.82
C GLU A 197 14.78 -20.31 3.55
N TYR A 198 14.59 -19.01 3.30
CA TYR A 198 13.46 -18.22 3.85
C TYR A 198 12.24 -18.21 2.92
N GLY A 199 12.25 -19.00 1.85
CA GLY A 199 11.18 -19.06 0.86
C GLY A 199 11.07 -17.78 0.05
N TYR A 200 12.19 -17.17 -0.34
CA TYR A 200 12.23 -16.04 -1.27
C TYR A 200 12.54 -16.49 -2.69
N ALA A 201 11.99 -15.79 -3.67
CA ALA A 201 12.29 -15.93 -5.08
C ALA A 201 12.94 -14.64 -5.61
N LYS A 202 13.95 -14.81 -6.46
CA LYS A 202 14.61 -13.71 -7.17
C LYS A 202 13.74 -13.22 -8.34
N PHE A 203 13.71 -11.91 -8.57
CA PHE A 203 13.05 -11.28 -9.70
C PHE A 203 13.84 -10.04 -10.14
N GLY A 204 13.75 -9.72 -11.43
CA GLY A 204 14.36 -8.51 -11.99
C GLY A 204 15.88 -8.48 -11.91
N GLN A 205 16.46 -7.63 -12.75
CA GLN A 205 17.86 -7.24 -12.67
C GLN A 205 17.92 -5.78 -13.11
N TYR A 206 18.48 -4.94 -12.25
CA TYR A 206 18.50 -3.50 -12.41
C TYR A 206 19.95 -3.00 -12.42
N ALA A 207 20.12 -1.77 -12.90
CA ALA A 207 21.38 -1.05 -12.91
C ALA A 207 22.51 -1.68 -13.74
N ILE A 208 23.66 -1.00 -13.79
CA ILE A 208 24.86 -1.49 -14.49
C ILE A 208 25.65 -2.42 -13.58
N THR A 209 25.84 -2.04 -12.32
CA THR A 209 26.21 -2.96 -11.24
C THR A 209 24.96 -3.78 -10.89
N PRO A 210 24.95 -5.09 -11.13
CA PRO A 210 23.71 -5.86 -11.06
C PRO A 210 23.07 -5.79 -9.66
N THR A 211 21.89 -5.20 -9.60
CA THR A 211 21.01 -5.24 -8.43
C THR A 211 19.84 -6.17 -8.70
N TYR A 212 19.63 -7.13 -7.82
CA TYR A 212 18.58 -8.15 -7.96
C TYR A 212 17.47 -7.92 -6.94
N GLY A 213 16.22 -8.05 -7.38
CA GLY A 213 15.06 -8.06 -6.50
C GLY A 213 14.82 -9.44 -5.90
N TYR A 214 14.38 -9.50 -4.64
CA TYR A 214 13.91 -10.73 -4.00
C TYR A 214 12.65 -10.45 -3.22
N ALA A 215 11.69 -11.35 -3.28
CA ALA A 215 10.49 -11.28 -2.48
C ALA A 215 10.06 -12.68 -2.04
N PRO A 216 9.25 -12.81 -0.97
CA PRO A 216 8.64 -14.08 -0.60
C PRO A 216 8.03 -14.81 -1.80
N ALA A 217 8.13 -16.13 -1.85
CA ALA A 217 7.42 -16.94 -2.83
C ALA A 217 5.91 -16.62 -2.76
N GLY A 218 5.31 -16.32 -3.91
CA GLY A 218 3.93 -15.84 -3.98
C GLY A 218 3.72 -14.39 -3.52
N HIS A 219 4.77 -13.60 -3.35
CA HIS A 219 4.65 -12.16 -3.13
C HIS A 219 3.98 -11.49 -4.33
N GLY A 220 2.92 -10.74 -4.08
CA GLY A 220 2.07 -10.17 -5.12
C GLY A 220 1.04 -11.15 -5.70
N GLN A 221 1.04 -12.44 -5.29
CA GLN A 221 -0.09 -13.32 -5.60
C GLN A 221 -1.29 -12.92 -4.76
N VAL A 222 -2.41 -12.69 -5.44
CA VAL A 222 -3.68 -12.44 -4.78
C VAL A 222 -4.15 -13.73 -4.11
N ARG A 223 -4.35 -13.65 -2.80
CA ARG A 223 -5.12 -14.60 -2.00
C ARG A 223 -6.31 -13.85 -1.40
N LEU A 224 -7.51 -14.26 -1.76
CA LEU A 224 -8.78 -13.67 -1.33
C LEU A 224 -9.42 -14.56 -0.27
N SER A 225 -9.81 -13.97 0.85
CA SER A 225 -10.74 -14.59 1.81
C SER A 225 -12.07 -13.84 1.79
N THR A 226 -13.15 -14.48 2.24
CA THR A 226 -14.50 -13.92 2.14
C THR A 226 -15.25 -14.09 3.46
N ALA A 227 -16.01 -13.06 3.86
CA ALA A 227 -16.96 -13.11 4.96
C ALA A 227 -18.33 -12.56 4.54
N VAL A 228 -19.41 -13.26 4.91
CA VAL A 228 -20.79 -12.81 4.76
C VAL A 228 -21.21 -12.08 6.03
N MET A 229 -21.52 -10.79 5.92
CA MET A 229 -22.14 -9.99 6.97
C MET A 229 -23.66 -10.24 6.96
N ALA A 230 -24.16 -10.97 7.96
CA ALA A 230 -25.50 -11.52 7.95
C ALA A 230 -26.38 -11.03 9.11
N HIS A 231 -27.63 -10.70 8.81
CA HIS A 231 -28.65 -10.43 9.81
C HIS A 231 -29.56 -11.67 9.99
N PRO A 232 -29.89 -12.11 11.22
CA PRO A 232 -30.69 -13.32 11.46
C PRO A 232 -32.03 -13.36 10.70
N LYS A 233 -32.71 -12.22 10.54
CA LYS A 233 -33.95 -12.10 9.74
C LYS A 233 -33.79 -12.43 8.24
N ARG A 234 -32.57 -12.56 7.73
CA ARG A 234 -32.25 -12.86 6.32
C ARG A 234 -31.46 -14.16 6.17
N GLU A 235 -31.57 -15.06 7.15
CA GLU A 235 -30.90 -16.37 7.13
C GLU A 235 -31.11 -17.13 5.82
N HIS A 236 -32.32 -17.13 5.26
CA HIS A 236 -32.56 -17.79 3.97
C HIS A 236 -31.69 -17.24 2.83
N PHE A 237 -31.50 -15.91 2.74
CA PHE A 237 -30.64 -15.33 1.71
C PHE A 237 -29.16 -15.66 1.91
N VAL A 238 -28.73 -15.91 3.15
CA VAL A 238 -27.36 -16.36 3.42
C VAL A 238 -27.13 -17.74 2.81
N HIS A 239 -28.07 -18.67 2.94
CA HIS A 239 -27.95 -19.99 2.33
C HIS A 239 -27.86 -19.91 0.80
N GLU A 240 -28.75 -19.15 0.17
CA GLU A 240 -28.69 -18.94 -1.29
C GLU A 240 -27.38 -18.28 -1.72
N LEU A 241 -26.94 -17.24 -1.02
CA LEU A 241 -25.70 -16.54 -1.33
C LEU A 241 -24.49 -17.48 -1.24
N LEU A 242 -24.44 -18.36 -0.23
CA LEU A 242 -23.37 -19.34 -0.10
C LEU A 242 -23.38 -20.38 -1.23
N GLU A 243 -24.55 -20.75 -1.75
CA GLU A 243 -24.69 -21.62 -2.92
C GLU A 243 -24.26 -20.93 -4.22
N ASP A 244 -24.51 -19.63 -4.34
CA ASP A 244 -24.13 -18.82 -5.50
C ASP A 244 -22.62 -18.50 -5.56
N LEU A 245 -21.90 -18.60 -4.43
CA LEU A 245 -20.46 -18.34 -4.36
C LEU A 245 -19.63 -19.56 -4.80
N ASP A 246 -18.59 -19.31 -5.58
CA ASP A 246 -17.63 -20.29 -6.11
C ASP A 246 -16.48 -20.61 -5.14
N GLY A 247 -16.67 -20.39 -3.83
CA GLY A 247 -15.66 -20.65 -2.81
C GLY A 247 -16.15 -20.37 -1.39
N PRO A 248 -15.33 -20.69 -0.38
CA PRO A 248 -15.73 -20.61 1.03
C PRO A 248 -15.92 -19.15 1.48
N ALA A 249 -16.90 -18.93 2.35
CA ALA A 249 -17.12 -17.67 3.05
C ALA A 249 -17.50 -17.89 4.50
N GLU A 250 -16.87 -17.16 5.42
CA GLU A 250 -17.23 -17.19 6.85
C GLU A 250 -18.51 -16.37 7.08
N VAL A 251 -19.52 -16.96 7.71
CA VAL A 251 -20.75 -16.23 8.03
C VAL A 251 -20.63 -15.55 9.39
N VAL A 252 -20.72 -14.23 9.38
CA VAL A 252 -20.64 -13.39 10.57
C VAL A 252 -22.02 -12.80 10.87
N TRP A 253 -22.70 -13.43 11.83
CA TRP A 253 -24.04 -13.05 12.25
C TRP A 253 -24.05 -11.78 13.11
N ASP A 254 -25.02 -10.92 12.86
CA ASP A 254 -25.38 -9.80 13.72
C ASP A 254 -25.99 -10.32 15.04
N ARG A 255 -25.43 -9.87 16.15
CA ARG A 255 -25.78 -10.29 17.52
C ARG A 255 -26.55 -9.22 18.28
N TYR A 256 -26.37 -7.96 17.89
CA TYR A 256 -26.74 -6.80 18.70
C TYR A 256 -27.54 -5.76 17.93
N ASN A 257 -27.85 -6.01 16.65
CA ASN A 257 -28.38 -5.00 15.73
C ASN A 257 -27.43 -3.80 15.60
N ASP A 258 -26.13 -4.08 15.57
CA ASP A 258 -25.05 -3.10 15.44
C ASP A 258 -24.26 -3.41 14.16
N ARG A 259 -24.37 -2.48 13.20
CA ARG A 259 -23.73 -2.59 11.88
C ARG A 259 -22.22 -2.53 11.98
N TRP A 260 -21.68 -1.74 12.91
CA TRP A 260 -20.25 -1.69 13.08
C TRP A 260 -19.74 -2.93 13.79
N ASP A 261 -20.36 -3.39 14.86
CA ASP A 261 -19.93 -4.62 15.53
C ASP A 261 -19.85 -5.79 14.54
N THR A 262 -20.91 -5.97 13.74
CA THR A 262 -20.96 -7.03 12.74
C THR A 262 -19.93 -6.80 11.63
N GLY A 263 -19.86 -5.60 11.06
CA GLY A 263 -18.88 -5.28 10.00
C GLY A 263 -17.42 -5.38 10.47
N ARG A 264 -17.13 -5.00 11.71
CA ARG A 264 -15.82 -5.14 12.36
C ARG A 264 -15.44 -6.61 12.51
N ARG A 265 -16.36 -7.45 12.97
CA ARG A 265 -16.13 -8.91 13.07
C ARG A 265 -15.97 -9.53 11.69
N SER A 266 -16.73 -9.10 10.69
CA SER A 266 -16.55 -9.52 9.30
C SER A 266 -15.16 -9.16 8.79
N LEU A 267 -14.68 -7.92 9.01
CA LEU A 267 -13.31 -7.54 8.65
C LEU A 267 -12.26 -8.43 9.35
N LEU A 268 -12.44 -8.74 10.63
CA LEU A 268 -11.49 -9.54 11.41
C LEU A 268 -11.54 -11.05 11.09
N ALA A 269 -12.54 -11.51 10.34
CA ALA A 269 -12.70 -12.91 9.91
C ALA A 269 -11.81 -13.27 8.70
N HIS A 270 -10.88 -12.41 8.30
CA HIS A 270 -9.98 -12.70 7.18
C HIS A 270 -9.06 -13.88 7.50
N ALA A 271 -8.74 -14.69 6.49
CA ALA A 271 -7.76 -15.76 6.65
C ALA A 271 -6.35 -15.16 6.90
N PRO A 272 -5.51 -15.75 7.77
CA PRO A 272 -4.19 -15.21 8.10
C PRO A 272 -3.27 -15.03 6.89
N GLU A 273 -3.35 -15.93 5.92
CA GLU A 273 -2.56 -15.92 4.70
C GLU A 273 -3.14 -15.04 3.59
N ALA A 274 -4.37 -14.56 3.74
CA ALA A 274 -5.04 -13.76 2.72
C ALA A 274 -4.37 -12.40 2.55
N THR A 275 -4.25 -11.98 1.29
CA THR A 275 -3.76 -10.63 0.92
C THR A 275 -4.90 -9.62 0.84
N HIS A 276 -6.10 -10.10 0.53
CA HIS A 276 -7.31 -9.31 0.36
C HIS A 276 -8.47 -10.04 1.04
N HIS A 277 -9.42 -9.28 1.54
CA HIS A 277 -10.59 -9.80 2.22
C HIS A 277 -11.86 -9.14 1.68
N LEU A 278 -12.80 -9.95 1.21
CA LEU A 278 -14.12 -9.54 0.75
C LEU A 278 -15.12 -9.64 1.91
N VAL A 279 -15.77 -8.52 2.23
CA VAL A 279 -16.97 -8.50 3.07
C VAL A 279 -18.19 -8.30 2.16
N ILE A 280 -19.09 -9.27 2.14
CA ILE A 280 -20.32 -9.29 1.34
C ILE A 280 -21.56 -9.26 2.24
N GLN A 281 -22.59 -8.50 1.89
CA GLN A 281 -23.85 -8.47 2.64
C GLN A 281 -24.77 -9.63 2.25
N ASP A 282 -25.59 -10.05 3.20
CA ASP A 282 -26.60 -11.11 3.07
C ASP A 282 -27.67 -10.87 1.99
N ASP A 283 -27.93 -9.63 1.57
CA ASP A 283 -28.92 -9.28 0.53
C ASP A 283 -28.30 -9.07 -0.86
N VAL A 284 -27.08 -9.57 -1.08
CA VAL A 284 -26.38 -9.53 -2.37
C VAL A 284 -26.80 -10.67 -3.29
N GLN A 285 -26.85 -10.38 -4.59
CA GLN A 285 -26.90 -11.36 -5.66
C GLN A 285 -25.61 -11.25 -6.49
N PRO A 286 -24.70 -12.23 -6.42
CA PRO A 286 -23.45 -12.20 -7.17
C PRO A 286 -23.67 -12.62 -8.63
N CYS A 287 -22.73 -12.26 -9.51
CA CYS A 287 -22.58 -12.94 -10.79
C CYS A 287 -21.92 -14.32 -10.61
N LYS A 288 -21.91 -15.15 -11.66
CA LYS A 288 -21.25 -16.47 -11.60
C LYS A 288 -19.74 -16.32 -11.42
N GLU A 289 -19.13 -17.24 -10.67
CA GLU A 289 -17.67 -17.29 -10.46
C GLU A 289 -17.10 -15.99 -9.87
N LEU A 290 -17.85 -15.36 -8.95
CA LEU A 290 -17.50 -14.07 -8.38
C LEU A 290 -16.10 -14.06 -7.74
N LEU A 291 -15.78 -15.05 -6.91
CA LEU A 291 -14.55 -15.07 -6.11
C LEU A 291 -13.32 -15.32 -7.00
N ALA A 292 -13.40 -16.27 -7.93
CA ALA A 292 -12.36 -16.49 -8.94
C ALA A 292 -12.14 -15.23 -9.78
N GLY A 293 -13.22 -14.58 -10.20
CA GLY A 293 -13.18 -13.31 -10.92
C GLY A 293 -12.55 -12.17 -10.12
N CYS A 294 -12.86 -12.07 -8.83
CA CYS A 294 -12.25 -11.08 -7.94
C CYS A 294 -10.74 -11.33 -7.80
N ALA A 295 -10.30 -12.57 -7.66
CA ALA A 295 -8.89 -12.91 -7.56
C ALA A 295 -8.09 -12.51 -8.81
N GLU A 296 -8.67 -12.66 -10.00
CA GLU A 296 -8.08 -12.16 -11.26
C GLU A 296 -8.07 -10.63 -11.32
N MET A 297 -9.22 -9.99 -11.12
CA MET A 297 -9.38 -8.54 -11.16
C MET A 297 -8.39 -7.81 -10.24
N LEU A 298 -8.15 -8.34 -9.04
CA LEU A 298 -7.21 -7.77 -8.07
C LEU A 298 -5.75 -7.73 -8.55
N ARG A 299 -5.37 -8.52 -9.57
CA ARG A 299 -4.05 -8.43 -10.22
C ARG A 299 -3.87 -7.12 -10.99
N HIS A 300 -4.96 -6.42 -11.30
CA HIS A 300 -5.00 -5.16 -12.04
C HIS A 300 -5.25 -3.94 -11.15
N VAL A 301 -5.50 -4.16 -9.85
CA VAL A 301 -5.70 -3.10 -8.87
C VAL A 301 -4.42 -2.93 -8.06
N PRO A 302 -3.96 -1.69 -7.76
CA PRO A 302 -2.84 -1.50 -6.87
C PRO A 302 -3.12 -2.15 -5.49
N PRO A 303 -2.20 -2.95 -4.95
CA PRO A 303 -2.48 -3.87 -3.82
C PRO A 303 -2.82 -3.17 -2.49
N GLY A 304 -2.63 -1.86 -2.39
CA GLY A 304 -2.99 -1.05 -1.22
C GLY A 304 -4.41 -0.47 -1.27
N ASN A 305 -5.13 -0.63 -2.39
CA ASN A 305 -6.40 0.04 -2.63
C ASN A 305 -7.59 -0.88 -2.33
N PRO A 306 -8.67 -0.36 -1.71
CA PRO A 306 -9.92 -1.09 -1.59
C PRO A 306 -10.65 -1.16 -2.93
N VAL A 307 -11.49 -2.18 -3.10
CA VAL A 307 -12.34 -2.37 -4.26
C VAL A 307 -13.79 -2.53 -3.84
N ALA A 308 -14.70 -1.78 -4.45
CA ALA A 308 -16.14 -1.95 -4.35
C ALA A 308 -16.65 -2.69 -5.59
N LEU A 309 -17.38 -3.79 -5.37
CA LEU A 309 -17.95 -4.60 -6.46
C LEU A 309 -19.34 -4.11 -6.90
N TYR A 310 -19.84 -3.06 -6.26
CA TYR A 310 -21.16 -2.49 -6.48
C TYR A 310 -21.11 -0.96 -6.56
N MET A 311 -21.71 -0.42 -7.62
CA MET A 311 -21.98 1.02 -7.75
C MET A 311 -23.47 1.29 -7.82
N GLY A 312 -24.05 1.78 -6.72
CA GLY A 312 -25.46 2.17 -6.69
C GLY A 312 -25.77 3.39 -7.55
N ARG A 313 -27.05 3.57 -7.91
CA ARG A 313 -27.53 4.70 -8.74
C ARG A 313 -27.51 6.07 -8.04
N SER A 314 -27.52 6.10 -6.71
CA SER A 314 -27.61 7.32 -5.91
C SER A 314 -26.70 7.24 -4.69
N ARG A 315 -25.92 8.29 -4.41
CA ARG A 315 -24.98 8.35 -3.27
C ARG A 315 -25.57 9.09 -2.08
N THR A 316 -26.08 10.31 -2.27
CA THR A 316 -26.93 11.10 -1.35
C THR A 316 -27.36 12.38 -2.08
N GLN A 317 -28.47 13.01 -1.69
CA GLN A 317 -28.86 14.35 -2.16
C GLN A 317 -27.75 15.39 -1.87
N PRO A 318 -27.58 16.47 -2.67
CA PRO A 318 -28.54 17.04 -3.60
C PRO A 318 -28.29 16.67 -5.07
N HIS A 319 -29.41 16.49 -5.77
CA HIS A 319 -29.74 16.18 -7.17
C HIS A 319 -28.83 16.57 -8.37
N ARG A 320 -27.57 17.00 -8.19
CA ARG A 320 -26.74 17.48 -9.31
C ARG A 320 -25.95 16.40 -10.04
N PHE A 321 -25.42 15.40 -9.35
CA PHE A 321 -24.59 14.36 -9.97
C PHE A 321 -25.30 13.01 -9.98
N ARG A 322 -25.32 12.35 -11.13
CA ARG A 322 -25.84 10.98 -11.23
C ARG A 322 -24.66 10.03 -11.41
N MET A 323 -24.60 8.96 -10.62
CA MET A 323 -23.55 7.95 -10.78
C MET A 323 -23.52 7.33 -12.19
N SER A 324 -24.66 7.38 -12.90
CA SER A 324 -24.74 7.03 -14.32
C SER A 324 -23.78 7.83 -15.21
N GLU A 325 -23.43 9.07 -14.86
CA GLU A 325 -22.48 9.88 -15.63
C GLU A 325 -21.06 9.31 -15.57
N LEU A 326 -20.65 8.78 -14.41
CA LEU A 326 -19.37 8.08 -14.25
C LEU A 326 -19.38 6.74 -15.01
N VAL A 327 -20.49 6.02 -14.95
CA VAL A 327 -20.71 4.78 -15.73
C VAL A 327 -20.65 5.04 -17.23
N THR A 328 -21.34 6.07 -17.73
CA THR A 328 -21.29 6.43 -19.15
C THR A 328 -19.88 6.79 -19.59
N ALA A 329 -19.12 7.50 -18.75
CA ALA A 329 -17.71 7.80 -19.04
C ALA A 329 -16.83 6.54 -19.05
N ALA A 330 -17.09 5.58 -18.16
CA ALA A 330 -16.40 4.28 -18.16
C ALA A 330 -16.73 3.47 -19.42
N GLN A 331 -18.01 3.35 -19.78
CA GLN A 331 -18.45 2.68 -21.00
C GLN A 331 -17.85 3.31 -22.27
N ALA A 332 -17.86 4.63 -22.37
CA ALA A 332 -17.32 5.35 -23.52
C ALA A 332 -15.79 5.16 -23.69
N ARG A 333 -15.09 4.86 -22.59
CA ARG A 333 -13.64 4.60 -22.59
C ARG A 333 -13.30 3.12 -22.53
N ASP A 334 -14.31 2.26 -22.56
CA ASP A 334 -14.16 0.82 -22.35
C ASP A 334 -13.35 0.49 -21.08
N ALA A 335 -13.56 1.26 -20.01
CA ALA A 335 -12.79 1.14 -18.78
C ALA A 335 -13.36 0.08 -17.84
N SER A 336 -12.48 -0.76 -17.29
CA SER A 336 -12.84 -1.83 -16.35
C SER A 336 -12.93 -1.35 -14.90
N PHE A 337 -12.51 -0.10 -14.65
CA PHE A 337 -12.60 0.52 -13.34
C PHE A 337 -13.04 1.98 -13.38
N ALA A 338 -13.70 2.40 -12.32
CA ALA A 338 -13.75 3.81 -11.93
C ALA A 338 -13.11 4.00 -10.55
N VAL A 339 -12.44 5.13 -10.34
CA VAL A 339 -11.71 5.40 -9.09
C VAL A 339 -12.14 6.71 -8.48
N PHE A 340 -12.57 6.68 -7.22
CA PHE A 340 -12.89 7.85 -6.40
C PHE A 340 -12.79 7.50 -4.91
N GLU A 341 -13.05 8.46 -4.03
CA GLU A 341 -12.95 8.25 -2.58
C GLU A 341 -13.93 7.17 -2.09
N GLY A 342 -13.46 6.28 -1.23
CA GLY A 342 -14.24 5.31 -0.43
C GLY A 342 -14.99 4.20 -1.20
N PRO A 343 -15.29 3.07 -0.56
CA PRO A 343 -16.50 2.29 -0.88
C PRO A 343 -17.71 2.88 -0.13
N TRP A 344 -18.72 3.41 -0.84
CA TRP A 344 -19.88 4.11 -0.24
C TRP A 344 -21.22 3.34 -0.26
N TRP A 345 -21.25 2.14 -0.84
CA TRP A 345 -22.49 1.35 -0.94
C TRP A 345 -22.42 -0.01 -0.26
N GLY A 346 -21.35 -0.32 0.48
CA GLY A 346 -21.25 -1.46 1.42
C GLY A 346 -21.77 -2.84 1.02
N GLN A 347 -22.16 -3.13 -0.22
CA GLN A 347 -22.78 -4.41 -0.57
C GLN A 347 -21.73 -5.51 -0.64
N ALA A 348 -20.61 -5.23 -1.30
CA ALA A 348 -19.49 -6.14 -1.46
C ALA A 348 -18.21 -5.31 -1.60
N VAL A 349 -17.39 -5.34 -0.55
CA VAL A 349 -16.18 -4.51 -0.43
C VAL A 349 -14.99 -5.40 -0.16
N ILE A 350 -13.99 -5.32 -1.04
CA ILE A 350 -12.68 -5.94 -0.85
C ILE A 350 -11.74 -4.92 -0.24
N VAL A 351 -11.05 -5.30 0.83
CA VAL A 351 -9.97 -4.50 1.42
C VAL A 351 -8.66 -5.30 1.46
N PRO A 352 -7.50 -4.67 1.30
CA PRO A 352 -6.22 -5.31 1.61
C PRO A 352 -6.19 -5.72 3.08
N THR A 353 -5.81 -6.95 3.40
CA THR A 353 -5.82 -7.45 4.79
C THR A 353 -4.90 -6.64 5.70
N MET A 354 -3.78 -6.18 5.16
CA MET A 354 -2.86 -5.25 5.80
C MET A 354 -3.50 -3.95 6.31
N SER A 355 -4.62 -3.53 5.72
CA SER A 355 -5.33 -2.31 6.09
C SER A 355 -6.36 -2.53 7.20
N ILE A 356 -6.75 -3.77 7.48
CA ILE A 356 -7.81 -4.12 8.44
C ILE A 356 -7.53 -3.59 9.85
N PRO A 357 -6.32 -3.73 10.44
CA PRO A 357 -6.04 -3.15 11.75
C PRO A 357 -6.26 -1.63 11.80
N GLY A 358 -5.89 -0.92 10.73
CA GLY A 358 -6.10 0.52 10.60
C GLY A 358 -7.58 0.88 10.48
N ILE A 359 -8.33 0.13 9.66
CA ILE A 359 -9.78 0.29 9.50
C ILE A 359 -10.50 0.07 10.84
N VAL A 360 -10.16 -1.01 11.56
CA VAL A 360 -10.76 -1.36 12.85
C VAL A 360 -10.42 -0.32 13.90
N SER A 361 -9.16 0.07 14.01
CA SER A 361 -8.74 1.13 14.96
C SER A 361 -9.43 2.45 14.66
N TYR A 362 -9.54 2.84 13.39
CA TYR A 362 -10.26 4.05 12.99
C TYR A 362 -11.74 3.92 13.36
N GLY A 363 -12.38 2.81 12.99
CA GLY A 363 -13.79 2.62 13.25
C GLY A 363 -14.11 2.60 14.73
N ASP A 364 -13.35 1.90 15.56
CA ASP A 364 -13.58 1.81 17.02
C ASP A 364 -13.51 3.19 17.71
N THR A 365 -12.78 4.16 17.13
CA THR A 365 -12.69 5.53 17.66
C THR A 365 -13.69 6.51 17.04
N HIS A 366 -14.52 6.09 16.09
CA HIS A 366 -15.52 6.93 15.41
C HIS A 366 -16.94 6.33 15.51
N PRO A 367 -17.48 6.16 16.73
CA PRO A 367 -18.81 5.55 16.95
C PRO A 367 -19.96 6.33 16.30
N GLU A 368 -19.77 7.62 16.01
CA GLU A 368 -20.75 8.48 15.32
C GLU A 368 -21.01 8.07 13.87
N ILE A 369 -20.09 7.30 13.25
CA ILE A 369 -20.23 6.78 11.90
C ILE A 369 -20.93 5.42 12.00
N THR A 370 -22.25 5.35 11.87
CA THR A 370 -22.98 4.08 12.11
C THR A 370 -22.74 3.00 11.06
N ASN A 371 -22.46 3.39 9.82
CA ASN A 371 -22.29 2.47 8.70
C ASN A 371 -20.85 1.94 8.61
N TYR A 372 -20.69 0.63 8.45
CA TYR A 372 -19.36 -0.01 8.42
C TYR A 372 -18.54 0.40 7.18
N ASP A 373 -19.18 0.47 6.02
CA ASP A 373 -18.58 0.88 4.75
C ASP A 373 -18.19 2.35 4.76
N HIS A 374 -18.95 3.20 5.45
CA HIS A 374 -18.55 4.58 5.68
C HIS A 374 -17.28 4.65 6.55
N ARG A 375 -17.14 3.84 7.61
CA ARG A 375 -15.88 3.78 8.40
C ARG A 375 -14.69 3.33 7.56
N ILE A 376 -14.89 2.34 6.68
CA ILE A 376 -13.88 1.93 5.68
C ILE A 376 -13.52 3.10 4.77
N ALA A 377 -14.52 3.80 4.22
CA ALA A 377 -14.34 4.93 3.32
C ALA A 377 -13.55 6.08 3.95
N TYR A 378 -13.89 6.49 5.18
CA TYR A 378 -13.17 7.56 5.87
C TYR A 378 -11.76 7.16 6.28
N TYR A 379 -11.52 5.91 6.68
CA TYR A 379 -10.16 5.44 6.93
C TYR A 379 -9.29 5.61 5.67
N PHE A 380 -9.72 5.10 4.53
CA PHE A 380 -8.95 5.21 3.28
C PHE A 380 -8.81 6.65 2.79
N ALA A 381 -9.85 7.49 2.96
CA ALA A 381 -9.76 8.93 2.70
C ALA A 381 -8.72 9.62 3.59
N SER A 382 -8.64 9.26 4.88
CA SER A 382 -7.69 9.86 5.83
C SER A 382 -6.22 9.58 5.49
N ILE A 383 -5.96 8.48 4.77
CA ILE A 383 -4.62 8.11 4.28
C ILE A 383 -4.42 8.39 2.79
N GLY A 384 -5.34 9.12 2.15
CA GLY A 384 -5.24 9.55 0.75
C GLY A 384 -5.24 8.39 -0.25
N THR A 385 -5.88 7.26 0.08
CA THR A 385 -5.94 6.08 -0.79
C THR A 385 -7.34 5.97 -1.41
N PRO A 386 -7.48 6.03 -2.75
CA PRO A 386 -8.79 5.99 -3.39
C PRO A 386 -9.31 4.55 -3.52
N CYS A 387 -10.62 4.40 -3.71
CA CYS A 387 -11.29 3.14 -3.94
C CYS A 387 -11.49 2.89 -5.43
N TYR A 388 -11.24 1.65 -5.85
CA TYR A 388 -11.60 1.17 -7.17
C TYR A 388 -13.03 0.64 -7.13
N TYR A 389 -13.80 0.91 -8.18
CA TYR A 389 -15.11 0.33 -8.41
C TYR A 389 -15.03 -0.48 -9.69
N THR A 390 -15.50 -1.72 -9.65
CA THR A 390 -15.57 -2.53 -10.87
C THR A 390 -16.57 -1.93 -11.85
N MET A 391 -16.20 -1.94 -13.13
CA MET A 391 -17.03 -1.47 -14.23
C MET A 391 -17.09 -2.56 -15.30
N PRO A 392 -18.18 -3.35 -15.36
CA PRO A 392 -19.43 -3.26 -14.58
C PRO A 392 -19.32 -3.66 -13.09
N SER A 393 -20.37 -3.38 -12.31
CA SER A 393 -20.56 -4.00 -10.99
C SER A 393 -20.67 -5.52 -11.14
N LEU A 394 -20.03 -6.25 -10.23
CA LEU A 394 -20.03 -7.73 -10.19
C LEU A 394 -21.11 -8.30 -9.27
N VAL A 395 -21.76 -7.44 -8.48
CA VAL A 395 -22.89 -7.83 -7.66
C VAL A 395 -24.07 -6.90 -7.87
N GLU A 396 -25.27 -7.39 -7.60
CA GLU A 396 -26.51 -6.62 -7.57
C GLU A 396 -27.18 -6.77 -6.20
N HIS A 397 -28.07 -5.84 -5.92
CA HIS A 397 -28.91 -5.88 -4.74
C HIS A 397 -30.15 -6.73 -4.99
N ARG A 398 -30.45 -7.66 -4.08
CA ARG A 398 -31.72 -8.38 -4.10
C ARG A 398 -32.87 -7.38 -3.90
N THR A 399 -33.71 -7.16 -4.91
CA THR A 399 -34.83 -6.20 -4.86
C THR A 399 -36.14 -6.83 -5.32
N GLY A 400 -37.24 -6.59 -4.59
CA GLY A 400 -38.57 -7.05 -4.97
C GLY A 400 -39.63 -6.84 -3.87
N PRO A 401 -40.92 -7.01 -4.18
CA PRO A 401 -42.03 -6.93 -3.22
C PRO A 401 -41.88 -7.90 -2.04
N ASP A 402 -41.24 -9.04 -2.26
CA ASP A 402 -40.98 -10.08 -1.27
C ASP A 402 -39.71 -9.82 -0.42
N ASN A 403 -39.00 -8.70 -0.64
CA ASN A 403 -37.78 -8.33 0.07
C ASN A 403 -37.72 -6.83 0.43
N PRO A 404 -38.52 -6.37 1.41
CA PRO A 404 -38.50 -4.99 1.86
C PRO A 404 -37.19 -4.69 2.63
N SER A 405 -36.68 -3.47 2.43
CA SER A 405 -35.52 -2.96 3.16
C SER A 405 -35.71 -3.07 4.68
N LEU A 406 -34.72 -3.63 5.40
CA LEU A 406 -34.67 -3.55 6.86
C LEU A 406 -34.45 -2.11 7.38
N LEU A 407 -34.09 -1.17 6.50
CA LEU A 407 -34.02 0.26 6.79
C LEU A 407 -35.36 0.92 6.47
N ALA A 408 -35.90 1.69 7.42
CA ALA A 408 -37.17 2.41 7.32
C ALA A 408 -37.26 3.49 6.21
N HIS A 409 -36.21 3.67 5.39
CA HIS A 409 -36.09 4.76 4.41
C HIS A 409 -35.63 4.34 3.00
N GLY A 410 -36.00 3.15 2.50
CA GLY A 410 -35.59 2.70 1.16
C GLY A 410 -36.74 2.16 0.32
N ASN A 411 -37.36 3.00 -0.51
CA ASN A 411 -38.23 2.54 -1.60
C ASN A 411 -37.44 1.63 -2.56
N ALA A 412 -38.03 0.52 -3.00
CA ALA A 412 -37.43 -0.54 -3.82
C ALA A 412 -36.79 -0.07 -5.16
N VAL A 413 -36.99 1.19 -5.57
CA VAL A 413 -36.57 1.73 -6.88
C VAL A 413 -35.10 2.18 -6.90
N THR A 414 -34.48 2.49 -5.76
CA THR A 414 -33.12 3.08 -5.71
C THR A 414 -31.98 2.10 -5.38
N ARG A 415 -32.28 0.88 -4.93
CA ARG A 415 -31.30 -0.16 -4.59
C ARG A 415 -30.95 -1.00 -5.82
N ARG A 416 -30.39 -0.38 -6.86
CA ARG A 416 -29.90 -1.10 -8.04
C ARG A 416 -28.55 -0.60 -8.47
N ALA A 417 -27.74 -1.50 -9.01
CA ALA A 417 -26.50 -1.15 -9.66
C ALA A 417 -26.78 -0.17 -10.81
N SER A 418 -25.83 0.75 -11.02
CA SER A 418 -25.85 1.67 -12.14
C SER A 418 -25.51 0.96 -13.45
N TRP A 419 -24.68 -0.09 -13.37
CA TRP A 419 -24.34 -1.00 -14.46
C TRP A 419 -23.87 -2.33 -13.85
N PHE A 420 -24.63 -3.39 -14.06
CA PHE A 420 -24.36 -4.73 -13.54
C PHE A 420 -24.00 -5.67 -14.69
N VAL A 421 -23.06 -6.59 -14.43
CA VAL A 421 -22.60 -7.57 -15.43
C VAL A 421 -23.71 -8.53 -15.83
N GLY A 422 -24.58 -8.93 -14.89
CA GLY A 422 -25.64 -9.93 -15.09
C GLY A 422 -25.47 -11.13 -14.16
N LEU A 423 -26.57 -11.77 -13.75
CA LEU A 423 -26.53 -12.91 -12.84
C LEU A 423 -25.91 -14.16 -13.50
N ASP A 424 -26.20 -14.37 -14.79
CA ASP A 424 -25.69 -15.51 -15.56
C ASP A 424 -24.32 -15.28 -16.21
N GLU A 425 -23.74 -14.12 -15.97
CA GLU A 425 -22.49 -13.67 -16.57
C GLU A 425 -21.31 -13.93 -15.63
N THR A 426 -20.10 -14.02 -16.17
CA THR A 426 -18.86 -14.27 -15.40
C THR A 426 -17.89 -13.09 -15.53
N PRO A 427 -17.17 -12.71 -14.45
CA PRO A 427 -16.10 -11.71 -14.50
C PRO A 427 -15.01 -12.01 -15.52
N ALA A 428 -14.84 -13.27 -15.94
CA ALA A 428 -13.87 -13.68 -16.95
C ALA A 428 -14.11 -13.05 -18.33
N ARG A 429 -15.32 -12.53 -18.60
CA ARG A 429 -15.64 -11.78 -19.83
C ARG A 429 -15.16 -10.32 -19.79
N VAL A 430 -14.77 -9.82 -18.62
CA VAL A 430 -14.24 -8.47 -18.45
C VAL A 430 -12.73 -8.54 -18.61
N ASP A 431 -12.20 -7.76 -19.54
CA ASP A 431 -10.76 -7.55 -19.66
C ASP A 431 -10.31 -6.51 -18.63
N TRP A 432 -9.79 -6.98 -17.50
CA TRP A 432 -9.37 -6.15 -16.38
C TRP A 432 -8.13 -5.30 -16.67
N SER A 433 -7.44 -5.50 -17.80
CA SER A 433 -6.32 -4.66 -18.22
C SER A 433 -6.75 -3.32 -18.80
N ARG A 434 -8.05 -3.14 -19.07
CA ARG A 434 -8.59 -1.88 -19.61
C ARG A 434 -8.51 -0.74 -18.60
N GLY A 435 -8.60 0.48 -19.12
CA GLY A 435 -8.29 1.70 -18.39
C GLY A 435 -9.16 1.99 -17.17
N VAL A 436 -8.81 3.08 -16.49
CA VAL A 436 -9.48 3.58 -15.28
C VAL A 436 -10.11 4.94 -15.59
N VAL A 437 -11.35 5.16 -15.14
CA VAL A 437 -11.98 6.49 -15.17
C VAL A 437 -11.96 7.14 -13.79
N THR A 438 -11.51 8.38 -13.74
CA THR A 438 -11.50 9.22 -12.54
C THR A 438 -12.47 10.40 -12.69
N PRO A 439 -12.88 11.05 -11.59
CA PRO A 439 -13.67 12.28 -11.65
C PRO A 439 -13.02 13.39 -12.50
N SER A 440 -11.69 13.44 -12.59
CA SER A 440 -10.97 14.38 -13.45
C SER A 440 -11.24 14.17 -14.94
N ASP A 441 -11.59 12.94 -15.34
CA ASP A 441 -11.86 12.56 -16.72
C ASP A 441 -13.30 12.87 -17.15
N LEU A 442 -14.13 13.40 -16.25
CA LEU A 442 -15.51 13.79 -16.53
C LEU A 442 -15.57 15.18 -17.18
N PRO A 443 -16.59 15.45 -18.03
CA PRO A 443 -16.82 16.78 -18.58
C PRO A 443 -16.87 17.85 -17.48
N ALA A 444 -16.38 19.07 -17.74
CA ALA A 444 -16.24 20.11 -16.72
C ALA A 444 -17.52 20.36 -15.90
N LYS A 445 -18.68 20.44 -16.57
CA LYS A 445 -20.00 20.62 -15.92
C LYS A 445 -20.36 19.47 -14.96
N VAL A 446 -19.98 18.25 -15.33
CA VAL A 446 -20.24 17.03 -14.54
C VAL A 446 -19.27 16.95 -13.37
N ARG A 447 -18.00 17.30 -13.60
CA ARG A 447 -16.95 17.36 -12.57
C ARG A 447 -17.25 18.41 -11.49
N GLU A 448 -17.78 19.56 -11.87
CA GLU A 448 -18.23 20.60 -10.91
C GLU A 448 -19.43 20.15 -10.07
N ALA A 449 -20.24 19.23 -10.59
CA ALA A 449 -21.35 18.63 -9.86
C ALA A 449 -20.92 17.43 -9.00
N PHE A 450 -19.72 16.87 -9.21
CA PHE A 450 -19.28 15.65 -8.53
C PHE A 450 -19.33 15.84 -7.01
N PRO A 451 -20.03 14.96 -6.29
CA PRO A 451 -20.30 15.20 -4.88
C PRO A 451 -18.99 15.07 -4.09
N PRO A 452 -18.68 16.01 -3.17
CA PRO A 452 -17.52 15.88 -2.30
C PRO A 452 -17.69 14.67 -1.39
N THR A 453 -16.61 14.21 -0.73
CA THR A 453 -16.73 13.28 0.40
C THR A 453 -17.84 13.76 1.32
N PRO A 454 -18.81 12.90 1.70
CA PRO A 454 -19.75 13.28 2.75
C PRO A 454 -18.98 13.76 3.98
N SER A 455 -19.57 14.67 4.74
CA SER A 455 -18.99 15.09 6.03
C SER A 455 -19.86 14.52 7.13
N TYR A 456 -19.26 13.75 8.04
CA TYR A 456 -19.86 13.50 9.35
C TYR A 456 -19.69 14.73 10.23
N PRO A 457 -20.56 14.94 11.24
CA PRO A 457 -20.38 16.00 12.23
C PRO A 457 -18.93 16.01 12.73
N ARG A 458 -18.29 17.19 12.67
CA ARG A 458 -16.83 17.32 12.72
C ARG A 458 -16.18 16.60 13.90
N VAL A 459 -15.23 15.73 13.57
CA VAL A 459 -14.19 15.21 14.46
C VAL A 459 -13.31 16.39 14.92
N PRO A 460 -13.11 16.61 16.24
CA PRO A 460 -12.00 17.43 16.71
C PRO A 460 -10.72 16.73 16.27
N VAL A 461 -9.96 17.35 15.36
CA VAL A 461 -8.60 16.92 15.03
C VAL A 461 -7.88 16.66 16.35
N LEU A 462 -7.38 15.44 16.55
CA LEU A 462 -6.50 15.12 17.67
C LEU A 462 -5.39 16.17 17.69
N SER A 463 -5.53 17.13 18.59
CA SER A 463 -4.50 18.14 18.80
C SER A 463 -3.23 17.38 19.14
N ARG A 464 -2.16 17.67 18.40
CA ARG A 464 -0.80 17.18 18.70
C ARG A 464 -0.61 17.21 20.21
N PRO A 465 -0.10 16.15 20.85
CA PRO A 465 0.09 16.15 22.30
C PRO A 465 0.84 17.42 22.67
N ARG A 466 0.18 18.28 23.46
CA ARG A 466 0.83 19.47 24.03
C ARG A 466 2.07 18.95 24.74
N ARG A 467 3.25 19.37 24.28
CA ARG A 467 4.48 19.18 25.04
C ARG A 467 4.22 19.72 26.44
N THR A 468 4.10 18.82 27.40
CA THR A 468 4.10 19.15 28.81
C THR A 468 5.47 19.77 29.08
N ARG A 469 5.49 21.10 29.22
CA ARG A 469 6.65 21.79 29.80
C ARG A 469 6.70 21.34 31.25
N THR A 470 7.63 20.45 31.56
CA THR A 470 8.05 20.21 32.94
C THR A 470 8.58 21.54 33.48
N PRO A 471 8.04 22.06 34.60
CA PRO A 471 8.62 23.23 35.23
C PRO A 471 9.94 22.81 35.86
N VAL A 472 11.03 23.45 35.45
CA VAL A 472 12.29 23.42 36.19
C VAL A 472 12.02 24.14 37.51
N ARG A 473 11.98 23.39 38.62
CA ARG A 473 12.05 23.91 39.98
C ARG A 473 13.47 23.72 40.48
N GLY A 474 14.04 24.80 41.02
CA GLY A 474 15.21 24.79 41.91
C GLY A 474 16.54 24.83 41.18
#